data_AF-A0A166W6J4-F1
#
_entry.id   AF-A0A166W6J4-F1
#
_cell.length_a   1.000
_cell.length_b   1.000
_cell.length_c   1.000
_cell.angle_alpha   90.00
_cell.angle_beta   90.00
_cell.angle_gamma   90.00
#
_symmetry.space_group_name_H-M   'P 1'
#
loop_
_entity.id
_entity.type
_entity.pdbx_description
1 polymer ?
#
loop_
_entity_poly.entity_id
_entity_poly.type
_entity_poly.pdbx_seq_one_letter_code
_entity_poly.pdbx_strand_id
1 'polypeptide(L)'
;MRLAMRYACQSLDLSLSLDCLNDLQLVSQYENFLLHSIVDGDENFGCYRKLGDVASSIFTLGYHQEVACDASLPAALKFTRQAAFAHAYSADKNVSIFLGRPPRLSKRLCHFPPIGLEAYFSHEWAEGTTLDFYEEARWAAMCAALKEDCLELLKEKGNNNIEKKARHIRETAALQWSSLPRRFRLEARLRSYDRTPMELDLLLGVKLNHLHVAFLLQFALLHNIKEPDAAIVRVSAEMLELVVEALLLRERIVDSGTSLVWKVVYYGLSAAGILCLALLRPSFLFVQEHIDVSQILRDLAVLTGVVEKGSLVDAEDANYALLAGAMKAIKSVLDRVDLNSLNYRSPRQTMEEPAAPDSTAVSNGSWDSWYFNYFQDLQNPFWQTIAQDHIDPNSVSEVLADHET
;
A
#
# COMPACT_ATOMS: atom_id res chain seq x y z
N MET A 1 12.31 -5.30 22.65
CA MET A 1 11.87 -6.14 21.52
C MET A 1 12.93 -7.13 20.99
N ARG A 2 14.18 -6.72 20.73
CA ARG A 2 15.23 -7.60 20.16
C ARG A 2 15.49 -8.90 20.92
N LEU A 3 15.44 -8.89 22.25
CA LEU A 3 15.60 -10.10 23.06
C LEU A 3 14.44 -11.10 22.83
N ALA A 4 13.19 -10.61 22.81
CA ALA A 4 12.02 -11.44 22.50
C ALA A 4 12.11 -12.04 21.09
N MET A 5 12.58 -11.25 20.11
CA MET A 5 12.84 -11.76 18.75
C MET A 5 13.87 -12.88 18.73
N ARG A 6 14.97 -12.77 19.50
CA ARG A 6 15.95 -13.87 19.59
C ARG A 6 15.34 -15.15 20.12
N TYR A 7 14.53 -15.08 21.17
CA TYR A 7 13.85 -16.26 21.72
C TYR A 7 12.81 -16.84 20.74
N ALA A 8 12.04 -15.99 20.06
CA ALA A 8 11.08 -16.42 19.04
C ALA A 8 11.79 -17.14 17.89
N CYS A 9 12.93 -16.61 17.40
CA CYS A 9 13.74 -17.27 16.38
C CYS A 9 14.26 -18.62 16.84
N GLN A 10 14.83 -18.72 18.05
CA GLN A 10 15.33 -20.00 18.57
C GLN A 10 14.22 -21.04 18.71
N SER A 11 13.04 -20.63 19.17
CA SER A 11 11.87 -21.50 19.27
C SER A 11 11.41 -21.98 17.89
N LEU A 12 11.40 -21.09 16.90
CA LEU A 12 11.04 -21.44 15.53
C LEU A 12 12.07 -22.38 14.90
N ASP A 13 13.37 -22.10 15.06
CA ASP A 13 14.45 -22.94 14.53
C ASP A 13 14.39 -24.35 15.11
N LEU A 14 14.14 -24.47 16.42
CA LEU A 14 13.93 -25.77 17.07
C LEU A 14 12.70 -26.48 16.49
N SER A 15 11.59 -25.75 16.32
CA SER A 15 10.37 -26.32 15.75
C SER A 15 10.59 -26.80 14.32
N LEU A 16 11.24 -26.02 13.46
CA LEU A 16 11.54 -26.37 12.07
C LEU A 16 12.53 -27.54 11.97
N SER A 17 13.45 -27.69 12.93
CA SER A 17 14.40 -28.81 12.96
C SER A 17 13.74 -30.19 13.10
N LEU A 18 12.46 -30.23 13.50
CA LEU A 18 11.69 -31.47 13.60
C LEU A 18 11.19 -31.98 12.23
N ASP A 19 11.30 -31.17 11.16
CA ASP A 19 10.92 -31.51 9.79
C ASP A 19 9.48 -32.08 9.66
N CYS A 20 8.55 -31.53 10.43
CA CYS A 20 7.17 -32.02 10.55
C CYS A 20 6.12 -30.93 10.32
N LEU A 21 6.24 -30.21 9.19
CA LEU A 21 5.45 -29.01 8.86
C LEU A 21 3.95 -29.16 9.19
N ASN A 22 3.43 -28.28 10.02
CA ASN A 22 2.04 -28.28 10.49
C ASN A 22 1.49 -26.85 10.69
N ASP A 23 0.21 -26.77 11.07
CA ASP A 23 -0.52 -25.51 11.34
C ASP A 23 0.24 -24.56 12.29
N LEU A 24 0.79 -25.09 13.38
CA LEU A 24 1.46 -24.29 14.40
C LEU A 24 2.81 -23.75 13.92
N GLN A 25 3.56 -24.54 13.15
CA GLN A 25 4.81 -24.10 12.53
C GLN A 25 4.54 -22.98 11.52
N LEU A 26 3.51 -23.11 10.68
CA LEU A 26 3.14 -22.05 9.74
C LEU A 26 2.79 -20.75 10.48
N VAL A 27 1.94 -20.82 11.50
CA VAL A 27 1.58 -19.64 12.32
C VAL A 27 2.84 -19.04 12.95
N SER A 28 3.72 -19.87 13.50
CA SER A 28 4.98 -19.42 14.10
C SER A 28 5.92 -18.75 13.08
N GLN A 29 5.98 -19.26 11.85
CA GLN A 29 6.73 -18.64 10.75
C GLN A 29 6.15 -17.28 10.38
N TYR A 30 4.82 -17.17 10.30
CA TYR A 30 4.14 -15.91 9.99
C TYR A 30 4.35 -14.86 11.08
N GLU A 31 4.15 -15.22 12.34
CA GLU A 31 4.42 -14.35 13.49
C GLU A 31 5.90 -13.93 13.57
N ASN A 32 6.82 -14.84 13.25
CA ASN A 32 8.24 -14.51 13.17
C ASN A 32 8.53 -13.51 12.04
N PHE A 33 7.92 -13.65 10.87
CA PHE A 33 7.98 -12.65 9.80
C PHE A 33 7.49 -11.28 10.28
N LEU A 34 6.32 -11.21 10.92
CA LEU A 34 5.78 -9.96 11.45
C LEU A 34 6.75 -9.32 12.44
N LEU A 35 7.27 -10.10 13.39
CA LEU A 35 8.23 -9.60 14.37
C LEU A 35 9.50 -9.02 13.72
N HIS A 36 10.02 -9.68 12.68
CA HIS A 36 11.16 -9.18 11.91
C HIS A 36 10.84 -7.88 11.17
N SER A 37 9.63 -7.73 10.61
CA SER A 37 9.22 -6.47 9.95
C SER A 37 9.21 -5.29 10.92
N ILE A 38 8.83 -5.52 12.18
CA ILE A 38 8.77 -4.46 13.20
C ILE A 38 10.18 -4.16 13.74
N VAL A 39 11.00 -5.18 13.99
CA VAL A 39 12.30 -5.03 14.65
C VAL A 39 13.43 -4.66 13.68
N ASP A 40 13.45 -5.27 12.49
CA ASP A 40 14.51 -5.11 11.50
C ASP A 40 14.08 -4.20 10.32
N GLY A 41 12.79 -3.87 10.24
CA GLY A 41 12.22 -2.94 9.27
C GLY A 41 11.68 -3.62 8.01
N ASP A 42 10.72 -2.96 7.36
CA ASP A 42 10.02 -3.50 6.19
C ASP A 42 10.93 -3.63 4.95
N GLU A 43 11.97 -2.80 4.85
CA GLU A 43 12.97 -2.85 3.77
C GLU A 43 13.99 -3.99 3.94
N ASN A 44 14.03 -4.63 5.11
CA ASN A 44 15.02 -5.64 5.43
C ASN A 44 14.86 -6.89 4.54
N PHE A 45 15.92 -7.27 3.84
CA PHE A 45 15.91 -8.45 2.99
C PHE A 45 15.58 -9.74 3.75
N GLY A 46 16.04 -9.87 5.00
CA GLY A 46 15.73 -11.00 5.87
C GLY A 46 14.24 -11.12 6.20
N CYS A 47 13.55 -10.00 6.40
CA CYS A 47 12.10 -9.95 6.54
C CYS A 47 11.40 -10.50 5.28
N TYR A 48 11.78 -10.00 4.10
CA TYR A 48 11.23 -10.48 2.83
C TYR A 48 11.50 -11.96 2.55
N ARG A 49 12.66 -12.48 2.98
CA ARG A 49 12.98 -13.92 2.85
C ARG A 49 12.05 -14.77 3.72
N LYS A 50 11.81 -14.37 4.98
CA LYS A 50 10.91 -15.09 5.90
C LYS A 50 9.48 -15.20 5.37
N LEU A 51 8.98 -14.14 4.74
CA LEU A 51 7.70 -14.20 4.03
C LEU A 51 7.70 -15.23 2.88
N GLY A 52 8.85 -15.45 2.25
CA GLY A 52 9.05 -16.51 1.26
C GLY A 52 9.00 -17.91 1.85
N ASP A 53 9.54 -18.08 3.06
CA ASP A 53 9.46 -19.34 3.81
C ASP A 53 8.01 -19.65 4.20
N VAL A 54 7.23 -18.62 4.60
CA VAL A 54 5.78 -18.72 4.84
C VAL A 54 5.05 -19.14 3.56
N ALA A 55 5.31 -18.47 2.44
CA ALA A 55 4.68 -18.81 1.16
C ALA A 55 4.98 -20.26 0.74
N SER A 56 6.23 -20.72 0.92
CA SER A 56 6.61 -22.11 0.66
C SER A 56 5.83 -23.08 1.55
N SER A 57 5.67 -22.73 2.83
CA SER A 57 4.93 -23.55 3.80
C SER A 57 3.43 -23.62 3.49
N ILE A 58 2.83 -22.52 3.02
CA ILE A 58 1.45 -22.50 2.50
C ILE A 58 1.28 -23.45 1.31
N PHE A 59 2.25 -23.50 0.39
CA PHE A 59 2.21 -24.43 -0.73
C PHE A 59 2.35 -25.89 -0.25
N THR A 60 3.33 -26.17 0.60
CA THR A 60 3.57 -27.52 1.13
C THR A 60 2.38 -28.07 1.92
N LEU A 61 1.71 -27.21 2.71
CA LEU A 61 0.51 -27.59 3.47
C LEU A 61 -0.78 -27.64 2.62
N GLY A 62 -0.75 -27.15 1.38
CA GLY A 62 -1.89 -27.14 0.49
C GLY A 62 -2.95 -26.06 0.78
N TYR A 63 -2.67 -25.07 1.62
CA TYR A 63 -3.68 -24.07 2.05
C TYR A 63 -4.06 -23.07 0.96
N HIS A 64 -3.25 -22.98 -0.10
CA HIS A 64 -3.55 -22.25 -1.32
C HIS A 64 -4.67 -22.90 -2.16
N GLN A 65 -5.05 -24.15 -1.86
CA GLN A 65 -6.13 -24.88 -2.52
C GLN A 65 -7.40 -24.89 -1.66
N GLU A 66 -8.39 -25.69 -2.04
CA GLU A 66 -9.69 -25.72 -1.36
C GLU A 66 -9.64 -26.47 -0.01
N VAL A 67 -9.26 -25.76 1.05
CA VAL A 67 -9.22 -26.25 2.44
C VAL A 67 -10.59 -26.77 2.92
N ALA A 68 -11.69 -26.26 2.38
CA ALA A 68 -13.05 -26.57 2.83
C ALA A 68 -13.49 -28.01 2.51
N CYS A 69 -12.91 -28.64 1.49
CA CYS A 69 -13.36 -29.92 0.93
C CYS A 69 -13.06 -31.15 1.80
N ASP A 70 -12.22 -31.03 2.84
CA ASP A 70 -11.96 -32.13 3.74
C ASP A 70 -13.04 -32.22 4.83
N ALA A 71 -14.03 -33.10 4.61
CA ALA A 71 -15.12 -33.33 5.57
C ALA A 71 -14.65 -33.89 6.94
N SER A 72 -13.41 -34.37 7.04
CA SER A 72 -12.87 -34.93 8.29
C SER A 72 -12.34 -33.85 9.26
N LEU A 73 -12.13 -32.62 8.79
CA LEU A 73 -11.57 -31.54 9.61
C LEU A 73 -12.65 -30.84 10.45
N PRO A 74 -12.38 -30.56 11.74
CA PRO A 74 -13.21 -29.66 12.54
C PRO A 74 -13.33 -28.28 11.89
N ALA A 75 -14.53 -27.68 11.95
CA ALA A 75 -14.80 -26.37 11.32
C ALA A 75 -13.81 -25.28 11.74
N ALA A 76 -13.49 -25.19 13.04
CA ALA A 76 -12.53 -24.21 13.56
C ALA A 76 -11.14 -24.34 12.92
N LEU A 77 -10.71 -25.56 12.60
CA LEU A 77 -9.41 -25.79 11.95
C LEU A 77 -9.45 -25.38 10.48
N LYS A 78 -10.57 -25.63 9.78
CA LYS A 78 -10.77 -25.14 8.41
C LYS A 78 -10.66 -23.61 8.34
N PHE A 79 -11.39 -22.91 9.21
CA PHE A 79 -11.34 -21.45 9.29
C PHE A 79 -9.93 -20.94 9.60
N THR A 80 -9.23 -21.58 10.53
CA THR A 80 -7.86 -21.19 10.89
C THR A 80 -6.91 -21.32 9.70
N ARG A 81 -6.99 -22.41 8.93
CA ARG A 81 -6.17 -22.65 7.74
C ARG A 81 -6.48 -21.66 6.62
N GLN A 82 -7.75 -21.36 6.40
CA GLN A 82 -8.20 -20.36 5.43
C GLN A 82 -7.71 -18.96 5.80
N ALA A 83 -7.80 -18.58 7.08
CA ALA A 83 -7.28 -17.31 7.56
C ALA A 83 -5.76 -17.23 7.50
N ALA A 84 -5.04 -18.31 7.79
CA ALA A 84 -3.59 -18.36 7.63
C ALA A 84 -3.18 -18.11 6.17
N PHE A 85 -3.88 -18.73 5.21
CA PHE A 85 -3.68 -18.44 3.78
C PHE A 85 -4.04 -16.98 3.45
N ALA A 86 -5.16 -16.47 3.94
CA ALA A 86 -5.61 -15.11 3.66
C ALA A 86 -4.61 -14.05 4.18
N HIS A 87 -4.10 -14.22 5.40
CA HIS A 87 -3.05 -13.39 5.97
C HIS A 87 -1.77 -13.43 5.14
N ALA A 88 -1.25 -14.64 4.85
CA ALA A 88 -0.04 -14.80 4.05
C ALA A 88 -0.19 -14.20 2.64
N TYR A 89 -1.34 -14.40 2.01
CA TYR A 89 -1.66 -13.87 0.68
C TYR A 89 -1.72 -12.34 0.70
N SER A 90 -2.39 -11.74 1.69
CA SER A 90 -2.45 -10.28 1.85
C SER A 90 -1.05 -9.67 2.10
N ALA A 91 -0.29 -10.28 3.02
CA ALA A 91 1.07 -9.84 3.35
C ALA A 91 2.00 -9.89 2.13
N ASP A 92 1.99 -11.00 1.37
CA ASP A 92 2.74 -11.16 0.13
C ASP A 92 2.48 -10.01 -0.84
N LYS A 93 1.21 -9.64 -1.07
CA LYS A 93 0.87 -8.52 -1.97
C LYS A 93 1.32 -7.19 -1.40
N ASN A 94 1.01 -6.88 -0.14
CA ASN A 94 1.36 -5.59 0.45
C ASN A 94 2.87 -5.35 0.47
N VAL A 95 3.65 -6.35 0.89
CA VAL A 95 5.11 -6.28 0.93
C VAL A 95 5.69 -6.22 -0.49
N SER A 96 5.20 -7.03 -1.43
CA SER A 96 5.66 -6.98 -2.81
C SER A 96 5.35 -5.65 -3.50
N ILE A 97 4.17 -5.07 -3.26
CA ILE A 97 3.83 -3.73 -3.75
C ILE A 97 4.78 -2.70 -3.14
N PHE A 98 4.93 -2.70 -1.81
CA PHE A 98 5.78 -1.74 -1.11
C PHE A 98 7.23 -1.81 -1.57
N LEU A 99 7.79 -3.01 -1.79
CA LEU A 99 9.19 -3.18 -2.20
C LEU A 99 9.40 -3.12 -3.72
N GLY A 100 8.34 -2.93 -4.51
CA GLY A 100 8.40 -3.03 -5.96
C GLY A 100 8.81 -4.42 -6.47
N ARG A 101 8.47 -5.50 -5.76
CA ARG A 101 8.85 -6.89 -6.10
C ARG A 101 7.68 -7.67 -6.68
N PRO A 102 7.92 -8.74 -7.47
CA PRO A 102 6.86 -9.66 -7.85
C PRO A 102 6.25 -10.37 -6.63
N PRO A 103 4.91 -10.51 -6.53
CA PRO A 103 4.28 -11.39 -5.56
C PRO A 103 4.69 -12.86 -5.75
N ARG A 104 4.82 -13.62 -4.65
CA ARG A 104 5.13 -15.06 -4.69
C ARG A 104 3.88 -15.93 -4.70
N LEU A 105 2.84 -15.52 -3.98
CA LEU A 105 1.56 -16.23 -3.95
C LEU A 105 0.68 -15.69 -5.08
N SER A 106 0.88 -16.20 -6.30
CA SER A 106 0.08 -15.76 -7.44
C SER A 106 -1.36 -16.26 -7.35
N LYS A 107 -2.30 -15.35 -7.60
CA LYS A 107 -3.74 -15.63 -7.74
C LYS A 107 -4.02 -16.78 -8.69
N ARG A 108 -3.26 -16.90 -9.79
CA ARG A 108 -3.45 -17.94 -10.81
C ARG A 108 -3.15 -19.36 -10.30
N LEU A 109 -2.36 -19.47 -9.25
CA LEU A 109 -2.00 -20.75 -8.62
C LEU A 109 -2.76 -20.99 -7.32
N CYS A 110 -3.63 -20.07 -6.91
CA CYS A 110 -4.39 -20.15 -5.67
C CYS A 110 -5.89 -20.26 -5.95
N HIS A 111 -6.61 -20.92 -5.05
CA HIS A 111 -8.04 -21.12 -5.16
C HIS A 111 -8.82 -20.01 -4.41
N PHE A 112 -9.55 -19.19 -5.16
CA PHE A 112 -10.42 -18.11 -4.65
C PHE A 112 -11.87 -18.33 -5.10
N PRO A 113 -12.63 -19.25 -4.49
CA PRO A 113 -14.02 -19.47 -4.87
C PRO A 113 -14.84 -18.23 -4.52
N PRO A 114 -15.45 -17.54 -5.50
CA PRO A 114 -16.06 -16.23 -5.29
C PRO A 114 -17.54 -16.27 -4.86
N ILE A 115 -18.18 -17.45 -4.84
CA ILE A 115 -19.64 -17.60 -4.69
C ILE A 115 -19.97 -18.74 -3.72
N GLY A 116 -20.97 -18.51 -2.86
CA GLY A 116 -21.53 -19.46 -1.89
C GLY A 116 -21.13 -19.17 -0.45
N LEU A 117 -22.06 -19.33 0.50
CA LEU A 117 -21.81 -19.07 1.93
C LEU A 117 -20.66 -19.88 2.53
N GLU A 118 -20.42 -21.08 1.99
CA GLU A 118 -19.33 -21.99 2.39
C GLU A 118 -17.97 -21.59 1.76
N ALA A 119 -17.98 -20.72 0.75
CA ALA A 119 -16.76 -20.24 0.11
C ALA A 119 -16.17 -19.11 0.96
N TYR A 120 -14.99 -19.33 1.51
CA TYR A 120 -14.31 -18.38 2.39
C TYR A 120 -14.10 -17.00 1.75
N PHE A 121 -13.94 -16.91 0.42
CA PHE A 121 -13.77 -15.63 -0.29
C PHE A 121 -15.05 -15.12 -0.96
N SER A 122 -16.21 -15.62 -0.53
CA SER A 122 -17.52 -15.16 -1.01
C SER A 122 -17.77 -13.69 -0.70
N HIS A 123 -18.62 -13.04 -1.50
CA HIS A 123 -19.15 -11.71 -1.19
C HIS A 123 -20.37 -11.76 -0.26
N GLU A 124 -20.82 -12.96 0.11
CA GLU A 124 -21.90 -13.17 1.07
C GLU A 124 -21.36 -13.14 2.51
N TRP A 125 -22.03 -12.35 3.35
CA TRP A 125 -21.69 -12.19 4.76
C TRP A 125 -22.87 -12.63 5.61
N ALA A 126 -22.65 -13.50 6.59
CA ALA A 126 -23.72 -13.96 7.46
C ALA A 126 -24.30 -12.79 8.29
N GLU A 127 -25.60 -12.89 8.58
CA GLU A 127 -26.24 -11.94 9.48
C GLU A 127 -25.62 -12.04 10.88
N GLY A 128 -25.31 -10.90 11.49
CA GLY A 128 -24.75 -10.86 12.84
C GLY A 128 -23.26 -11.22 12.99
N THR A 129 -22.51 -11.46 11.91
CA THR A 129 -21.03 -11.63 11.97
C THR A 129 -20.37 -10.47 12.75
N THR A 130 -19.21 -10.65 13.36
CA THR A 130 -18.48 -9.57 14.06
C THR A 130 -17.18 -9.26 13.32
N LEU A 131 -16.66 -8.04 13.43
CA LEU A 131 -15.38 -7.70 12.80
C LEU A 131 -14.28 -8.21 13.72
N ASP A 132 -13.60 -9.26 13.29
CA ASP A 132 -12.44 -9.81 13.97
C ASP A 132 -11.28 -10.00 12.99
N PHE A 133 -10.17 -10.56 13.47
CA PHE A 133 -8.99 -10.80 12.64
C PHE A 133 -9.25 -11.77 11.49
N TYR A 134 -10.18 -12.72 11.63
CA TYR A 134 -10.48 -13.70 10.58
C TYR A 134 -11.22 -13.04 9.42
N GLU A 135 -12.26 -12.26 9.73
CA GLU A 135 -13.05 -11.54 8.73
C GLU A 135 -12.25 -10.38 8.10
N GLU A 136 -11.36 -9.73 8.86
CA GLU A 136 -10.42 -8.76 8.31
C GLU A 136 -9.41 -9.45 7.36
N ALA A 137 -8.85 -10.60 7.74
CA ALA A 137 -7.92 -11.34 6.88
C ALA A 137 -8.58 -11.76 5.56
N ARG A 138 -9.82 -12.27 5.64
CA ARG A 138 -10.66 -12.58 4.48
C ARG A 138 -10.79 -11.36 3.58
N TRP A 139 -11.21 -10.23 4.14
CA TRP A 139 -11.35 -8.98 3.40
C TRP A 139 -10.04 -8.53 2.76
N ALA A 140 -8.95 -8.52 3.52
CA ALA A 140 -7.64 -8.09 3.07
C ALA A 140 -7.12 -8.96 1.92
N ALA A 141 -7.36 -10.27 1.95
CA ALA A 141 -7.02 -11.19 0.86
C ALA A 141 -7.85 -10.94 -0.41
N MET A 142 -9.15 -10.64 -0.28
CA MET A 142 -9.98 -10.26 -1.44
C MET A 142 -9.48 -8.96 -2.08
N CYS A 143 -9.14 -7.96 -1.28
CA CYS A 143 -8.50 -6.74 -1.79
C CYS A 143 -7.13 -7.06 -2.42
N ALA A 144 -6.31 -7.90 -1.79
CA ALA A 144 -5.02 -8.30 -2.33
C ALA A 144 -5.12 -8.98 -3.70
N ALA A 145 -6.16 -9.77 -3.94
CA ALA A 145 -6.40 -10.38 -5.25
C ALA A 145 -6.68 -9.31 -6.34
N LEU A 146 -7.39 -8.24 -5.99
CA LEU A 146 -7.59 -7.08 -6.89
C LEU A 146 -6.31 -6.25 -7.03
N LYS A 147 -5.50 -6.12 -5.97
CA LYS A 147 -4.19 -5.46 -6.07
C LYS A 147 -3.30 -6.21 -7.07
N GLU A 148 -3.28 -7.55 -7.04
CA GLU A 148 -2.55 -8.36 -8.03
C GLU A 148 -3.08 -8.13 -9.45
N ASP A 149 -4.39 -8.03 -9.66
CA ASP A 149 -4.96 -7.69 -10.97
C ASP A 149 -4.50 -6.29 -11.46
N CYS A 150 -4.38 -5.30 -10.56
CA CYS A 150 -3.81 -3.99 -10.89
C CYS A 150 -2.33 -4.09 -11.29
N LEU A 151 -1.55 -4.94 -10.62
CA LEU A 151 -0.14 -5.20 -10.97
C LEU A 151 0.01 -5.85 -12.35
N GLU A 152 -0.88 -6.77 -12.69
CA GLU A 152 -0.92 -7.35 -14.03
C GLU A 152 -1.27 -6.29 -15.08
N LEU A 153 -2.24 -5.42 -14.79
CA LEU A 153 -2.66 -4.34 -15.68
C LEU A 153 -1.50 -3.38 -16.00
N LEU A 154 -0.68 -3.06 -15.00
CA LEU A 154 0.50 -2.21 -15.14
C LEU A 154 1.53 -2.79 -16.13
N LYS A 155 1.73 -4.10 -16.13
CA LYS A 155 2.65 -4.79 -17.05
C LYS A 155 2.12 -4.89 -18.48
N GLU A 156 0.81 -4.73 -18.68
CA GLU A 156 0.17 -4.89 -19.98
C GLU A 156 -0.10 -3.54 -20.69
N LYS A 157 0.60 -2.46 -20.31
CA LYS A 157 0.47 -1.14 -20.96
C LYS A 157 0.65 -1.25 -22.49
N GLY A 158 -0.34 -0.77 -23.25
CA GLY A 158 -0.41 -0.90 -24.71
C GLY A 158 -1.31 -2.03 -25.24
N ASN A 159 -1.87 -2.87 -24.36
CA ASN A 159 -2.85 -3.90 -24.75
C ASN A 159 -4.24 -3.28 -24.98
N ASN A 160 -4.91 -3.67 -26.08
CA ASN A 160 -6.28 -3.23 -26.42
C ASN A 160 -7.32 -3.59 -25.34
N ASN A 161 -6.97 -4.44 -24.38
CA ASN A 161 -7.86 -4.94 -23.34
C ASN A 161 -7.74 -4.21 -21.98
N ILE A 162 -6.87 -3.19 -21.84
CA ILE A 162 -6.65 -2.48 -20.58
C ILE A 162 -7.95 -1.91 -20.02
N GLU A 163 -8.73 -1.21 -20.85
CA GLU A 163 -10.00 -0.59 -20.45
C GLU A 163 -11.02 -1.61 -19.91
N LYS A 164 -11.09 -2.79 -20.53
CA LYS A 164 -12.00 -3.86 -20.08
C LYS A 164 -11.54 -4.44 -18.75
N LYS A 165 -10.24 -4.71 -18.59
CA LYS A 165 -9.66 -5.21 -17.34
C LYS A 165 -9.83 -4.20 -16.21
N ALA A 166 -9.53 -2.93 -16.47
CA ALA A 166 -9.70 -1.84 -15.52
C ALA A 166 -11.16 -1.68 -15.07
N ARG A 167 -12.10 -1.77 -16.02
CA ARG A 167 -13.54 -1.77 -15.72
C ARG A 167 -13.92 -2.95 -14.83
N HIS A 168 -13.45 -4.14 -15.14
CA HIS A 168 -13.73 -5.34 -14.34
C HIS A 168 -13.21 -5.21 -12.90
N ILE A 169 -11.98 -4.72 -12.72
CA ILE A 169 -11.40 -4.48 -11.38
C ILE A 169 -12.27 -3.47 -10.62
N ARG A 170 -12.68 -2.37 -11.28
CA ARG A 170 -13.51 -1.32 -10.67
C ARG A 170 -14.88 -1.83 -10.24
N GLU A 171 -15.55 -2.56 -11.11
CA GLU A 171 -16.86 -3.17 -10.83
C GLU A 171 -16.76 -4.19 -9.70
N THR A 172 -15.72 -5.01 -9.68
CA THR A 172 -15.48 -6.00 -8.62
C THR A 172 -15.18 -5.32 -7.28
N ALA A 173 -14.34 -4.29 -7.25
CA ALA A 173 -14.07 -3.51 -6.04
C ALA A 173 -15.34 -2.85 -5.47
N ALA A 174 -16.20 -2.31 -6.35
CA ALA A 174 -17.48 -1.72 -5.95
C ALA A 174 -18.46 -2.78 -5.42
N LEU A 175 -18.52 -3.95 -6.05
CA LEU A 175 -19.32 -5.07 -5.58
C LEU A 175 -18.85 -5.56 -4.20
N GLN A 176 -17.55 -5.77 -4.01
CA GLN A 176 -16.96 -6.17 -2.73
C GLN A 176 -17.32 -5.17 -1.61
N TRP A 177 -17.15 -3.87 -1.86
CA TRP A 177 -17.44 -2.83 -0.88
C TRP A 177 -18.93 -2.73 -0.54
N SER A 178 -19.80 -2.77 -1.55
CA SER A 178 -21.25 -2.68 -1.34
C SER A 178 -21.83 -3.90 -0.64
N SER A 179 -21.23 -5.07 -0.83
CA SER A 179 -21.61 -6.34 -0.18
C SER A 179 -21.13 -6.44 1.27
N LEU A 180 -20.07 -5.71 1.63
CA LEU A 180 -19.53 -5.70 2.99
C LEU A 180 -20.60 -5.22 4.00
N PRO A 181 -20.72 -5.82 5.20
CA PRO A 181 -21.67 -5.35 6.19
C PRO A 181 -21.43 -3.88 6.56
N ARG A 182 -22.48 -3.08 6.71
CA ARG A 182 -22.34 -1.63 7.03
C ARG A 182 -21.46 -1.37 8.24
N ARG A 183 -21.55 -2.24 9.27
CA ARG A 183 -20.72 -2.15 10.47
C ARG A 183 -19.22 -2.35 10.22
N PHE A 184 -18.81 -2.92 9.08
CA PHE A 184 -17.41 -3.08 8.68
C PHE A 184 -16.93 -1.93 7.80
N ARG A 185 -17.83 -1.09 7.30
CA ARG A 185 -17.50 0.02 6.41
C ARG A 185 -17.22 1.28 7.20
N LEU A 186 -16.03 1.85 7.01
CA LEU A 186 -15.70 3.18 7.49
C LEU A 186 -16.27 4.22 6.51
N GLU A 187 -17.52 4.64 6.74
CA GLU A 187 -18.23 5.64 5.91
C GLU A 187 -18.16 7.07 6.49
N ALA A 188 -17.65 7.22 7.70
CA ALA A 188 -17.50 8.49 8.41
C ALA A 188 -16.08 8.59 8.98
N ARG A 189 -15.73 9.75 9.54
CA ARG A 189 -14.44 10.00 10.18
C ARG A 189 -14.16 8.99 11.28
N LEU A 190 -12.92 8.52 11.39
CA LEU A 190 -12.54 7.50 12.36
C LEU A 190 -12.85 7.95 13.80
N ARG A 191 -12.65 9.24 14.09
CA ARG A 191 -12.92 9.81 15.42
C ARG A 191 -14.38 9.72 15.86
N SER A 192 -15.34 9.62 14.93
CA SER A 192 -16.78 9.58 15.25
C SER A 192 -17.27 8.20 15.70
N TYR A 193 -16.45 7.17 15.55
CA TYR A 193 -16.80 5.83 16.01
C TYR A 193 -16.42 5.67 17.49
N ASP A 194 -17.37 5.12 18.25
CA ASP A 194 -17.18 4.70 19.63
C ASP A 194 -17.11 3.17 19.65
N ARG A 195 -15.90 2.63 19.50
CA ARG A 195 -15.59 1.19 19.40
C ARG A 195 -14.27 0.88 20.09
N THR A 196 -14.00 -0.41 20.28
CA THR A 196 -12.74 -0.85 20.89
C THR A 196 -11.53 -0.46 20.02
N PRO A 197 -10.33 -0.29 20.61
CA PRO A 197 -9.10 0.00 19.86
C PRO A 197 -8.84 -1.00 18.72
N MET A 198 -9.05 -2.29 18.99
CA MET A 198 -8.93 -3.36 18.01
C MET A 198 -9.90 -3.18 16.84
N GLU A 199 -11.19 -2.97 17.10
CA GLU A 199 -12.17 -2.79 16.03
C GLU A 199 -11.92 -1.53 15.20
N LEU A 200 -11.47 -0.43 15.81
CA LEU A 200 -11.10 0.79 15.09
C LEU A 200 -9.92 0.52 14.14
N ASP A 201 -8.93 -0.25 14.59
CA ASP A 201 -7.78 -0.63 13.77
C ASP A 201 -8.16 -1.53 12.58
N LEU A 202 -9.05 -2.51 12.82
CA LEU A 202 -9.57 -3.38 11.77
C LEU A 202 -10.40 -2.58 10.76
N LEU A 203 -11.26 -1.65 11.21
CA LEU A 203 -12.03 -0.76 10.31
C LEU A 203 -11.10 0.12 9.44
N LEU A 204 -10.04 0.64 10.05
CA LEU A 204 -9.01 1.39 9.36
C LEU A 204 -8.34 0.52 8.29
N GLY A 205 -7.95 -0.71 8.64
CA GLY A 205 -7.39 -1.69 7.70
C GLY A 205 -8.33 -2.02 6.55
N VAL A 206 -9.63 -2.22 6.83
CA VAL A 206 -10.67 -2.48 5.83
C VAL A 206 -10.73 -1.36 4.79
N LYS A 207 -10.85 -0.11 5.24
CA LYS A 207 -10.95 1.05 4.36
C LYS A 207 -9.65 1.35 3.61
N LEU A 208 -8.49 1.24 4.26
CA LEU A 208 -7.20 1.43 3.60
C LEU A 208 -6.95 0.40 2.50
N ASN A 209 -7.28 -0.87 2.73
CA ASN A 209 -7.17 -1.91 1.70
C ASN A 209 -8.05 -1.60 0.48
N HIS A 210 -9.30 -1.15 0.71
CA HIS A 210 -10.20 -0.72 -0.37
C HIS A 210 -9.63 0.45 -1.17
N LEU A 211 -9.20 1.50 -0.49
CA LEU A 211 -8.63 2.68 -1.14
C LEU A 211 -7.33 2.36 -1.89
N HIS A 212 -6.52 1.45 -1.36
CA HIS A 212 -5.28 1.06 -2.03
C HIS A 212 -5.53 0.32 -3.35
N VAL A 213 -6.58 -0.50 -3.44
CA VAL A 213 -7.01 -1.08 -4.74
C VAL A 213 -7.38 0.03 -5.72
N ALA A 214 -8.17 1.02 -5.28
CA ALA A 214 -8.54 2.16 -6.12
C ALA A 214 -7.32 2.99 -6.54
N PHE A 215 -6.39 3.25 -5.63
CA PHE A 215 -5.13 3.93 -5.90
C PHE A 215 -4.30 3.19 -6.95
N LEU A 216 -4.06 1.89 -6.77
CA LEU A 216 -3.27 1.09 -7.71
C LEU A 216 -3.94 1.01 -9.08
N LEU A 217 -5.27 0.97 -9.15
CA LEU A 217 -6.00 1.02 -10.41
C LEU A 217 -5.81 2.36 -11.13
N GLN A 218 -5.93 3.49 -10.42
CA GLN A 218 -5.67 4.81 -11.03
C GLN A 218 -4.20 4.94 -11.44
N PHE A 219 -3.28 4.45 -10.62
CA PHE A 219 -1.86 4.41 -10.91
C PHE A 219 -1.56 3.58 -12.17
N ALA A 220 -2.23 2.43 -12.33
CA ALA A 220 -2.11 1.58 -13.52
C ALA A 220 -2.56 2.27 -14.81
N LEU A 221 -3.62 3.08 -14.71
CA LEU A 221 -4.19 3.81 -15.83
C LEU A 221 -3.48 5.14 -16.13
N LEU A 222 -2.63 5.61 -15.21
CA LEU A 222 -1.95 6.88 -15.36
C LEU A 222 -0.99 6.85 -16.55
N HIS A 223 -1.14 7.83 -17.45
CA HIS A 223 -0.29 7.97 -18.63
C HIS A 223 1.13 8.39 -18.26
N ASN A 224 1.27 9.40 -17.38
CA ASN A 224 2.55 9.95 -16.95
C ASN A 224 2.54 10.20 -15.44
N ILE A 225 3.46 9.55 -14.72
CA ILE A 225 3.57 9.66 -13.26
C ILE A 225 3.96 11.07 -12.79
N LYS A 226 4.75 11.79 -13.59
CA LYS A 226 5.11 13.20 -13.32
C LYS A 226 3.92 14.13 -13.46
N GLU A 227 2.82 13.61 -14.03
CA GLU A 227 1.61 14.35 -14.27
C GLU A 227 0.38 13.64 -13.67
N PRO A 228 0.30 13.54 -12.33
CA PRO A 228 -0.87 12.94 -11.68
C PRO A 228 -2.16 13.63 -12.10
N ASP A 229 -3.16 12.85 -12.48
CA ASP A 229 -4.48 13.36 -12.84
C ASP A 229 -5.39 13.55 -11.60
N ALA A 230 -6.57 14.12 -11.83
CA ALA A 230 -7.56 14.36 -10.78
C ALA A 230 -7.99 13.08 -10.04
N ALA A 231 -7.99 11.93 -10.73
CA ALA A 231 -8.53 10.70 -10.18
C ALA A 231 -7.55 10.09 -9.18
N ILE A 232 -6.27 9.98 -9.53
CA ILE A 232 -5.25 9.45 -8.62
C ILE A 232 -5.00 10.40 -7.43
N VAL A 233 -5.05 11.72 -7.67
CA VAL A 233 -4.87 12.70 -6.59
C VAL A 233 -5.99 12.61 -5.56
N ARG A 234 -7.25 12.47 -5.99
CA ARG A 234 -8.39 12.36 -5.06
C ARG A 234 -8.29 11.14 -4.15
N VAL A 235 -8.00 9.96 -4.71
CA VAL A 235 -7.84 8.75 -3.89
C VAL A 235 -6.61 8.83 -2.98
N SER A 236 -5.52 9.47 -3.45
CA SER A 236 -4.33 9.71 -2.61
C SER A 236 -4.64 10.64 -1.44
N ALA A 237 -5.41 11.70 -1.68
CA ALA A 237 -5.84 12.62 -0.61
C ALA A 237 -6.72 11.91 0.42
N GLU A 238 -7.68 11.09 -0.01
CA GLU A 238 -8.54 10.32 0.90
C GLU A 238 -7.73 9.30 1.73
N MET A 239 -6.76 8.62 1.10
CA MET A 239 -5.84 7.71 1.80
C MET A 239 -4.99 8.44 2.84
N LEU A 240 -4.41 9.59 2.46
CA LEU A 240 -3.56 10.36 3.36
C LEU A 240 -4.37 10.95 4.53
N GLU A 241 -5.56 11.51 4.28
CA GLU A 241 -6.44 12.02 5.33
C GLU A 241 -6.74 10.94 6.37
N LEU A 242 -7.05 9.71 5.91
CA LEU A 242 -7.36 8.60 6.80
C LEU A 242 -6.14 8.14 7.62
N VAL A 243 -4.96 8.09 7.00
CA VAL A 243 -3.71 7.77 7.71
C VAL A 243 -3.38 8.85 8.74
N VAL A 244 -3.54 10.12 8.40
CA VAL A 244 -3.32 11.25 9.31
C VAL A 244 -4.30 11.25 10.46
N GLU A 245 -5.59 10.97 10.22
CA GLU A 245 -6.57 10.84 11.28
C GLU A 245 -6.19 9.70 12.23
N ALA A 246 -5.76 8.54 11.71
CA ALA A 246 -5.28 7.44 12.53
C ALA A 246 -4.04 7.81 13.37
N LEU A 247 -3.10 8.58 12.82
CA LEU A 247 -1.92 9.07 13.55
C LEU A 247 -2.29 10.00 14.70
N LEU A 248 -3.25 10.89 14.48
CA LEU A 248 -3.77 11.79 15.51
C LEU A 248 -4.55 11.04 16.60
N LEU A 249 -5.15 9.90 16.27
CA LEU A 249 -5.88 9.03 17.18
C LEU A 249 -5.04 7.86 17.70
N ARG A 250 -3.72 7.84 17.50
CA ARG A 250 -2.88 6.66 17.79
C ARG A 250 -3.12 6.07 19.18
N GLU A 251 -3.27 6.90 20.21
CA GLU A 251 -3.47 6.44 21.60
C GLU A 251 -4.78 5.65 21.78
N ARG A 252 -5.76 5.85 20.90
CA ARG A 252 -7.01 5.07 20.86
C ARG A 252 -6.88 3.78 20.06
N ILE A 253 -5.77 3.55 19.34
CA ILE A 253 -5.57 2.45 18.37
C ILE A 253 -4.35 1.57 18.74
N VAL A 254 -3.44 2.05 19.58
CA VAL A 254 -2.14 1.44 19.93
C VAL A 254 -2.21 -0.01 20.44
N ASP A 255 -3.31 -0.42 21.08
CA ASP A 255 -3.47 -1.77 21.64
C ASP A 255 -4.17 -2.78 20.71
N SER A 256 -4.19 -2.52 19.40
CA SER A 256 -4.92 -3.34 18.42
C SER A 256 -4.21 -4.62 17.97
N GLY A 257 -2.93 -4.80 18.32
CA GLY A 257 -2.14 -5.97 17.88
C GLY A 257 -1.59 -5.86 16.45
N THR A 258 -1.82 -4.75 15.74
CA THR A 258 -1.17 -4.48 14.44
C THR A 258 -0.35 -3.19 14.49
N SER A 259 0.61 -3.05 13.57
CA SER A 259 1.48 -1.87 13.55
C SER A 259 0.86 -0.72 12.76
N LEU A 260 0.61 0.40 13.42
CA LEU A 260 0.26 1.67 12.77
C LEU A 260 1.36 2.14 11.80
N VAL A 261 2.62 1.75 12.05
CA VAL A 261 3.76 2.05 11.17
C VAL A 261 3.54 1.45 9.78
N TRP A 262 3.07 0.21 9.67
CA TRP A 262 2.77 -0.39 8.36
C TRP A 262 1.70 0.39 7.59
N LYS A 263 0.72 0.95 8.30
CA LYS A 263 -0.33 1.75 7.67
C LYS A 263 0.25 3.03 7.05
N VAL A 264 1.20 3.67 7.74
CA VAL A 264 1.93 4.83 7.22
C VAL A 264 2.84 4.43 6.06
N VAL A 265 3.63 3.37 6.22
CA VAL A 265 4.64 2.95 5.23
C VAL A 265 3.98 2.48 3.93
N TYR A 266 2.95 1.64 3.99
CA TYR A 266 2.35 1.05 2.79
C TYR A 266 1.32 1.97 2.10
N TYR A 267 0.55 2.75 2.86
CA TYR A 267 -0.54 3.57 2.33
C TYR A 267 -0.25 5.06 2.40
N GLY A 268 0.31 5.54 3.51
CA GLY A 268 0.59 6.97 3.71
C GLY A 268 1.68 7.49 2.78
N LEU A 269 2.81 6.79 2.68
CA LEU A 269 3.94 7.19 1.84
C LEU A 269 3.61 7.16 0.34
N SER A 270 2.91 6.12 -0.12
CA SER A 270 2.49 5.98 -1.52
C SER A 270 1.53 7.10 -1.94
N ALA A 271 0.58 7.43 -1.08
CA ALA A 271 -0.33 8.57 -1.26
C ALA A 271 0.43 9.92 -1.22
N ALA A 272 1.28 10.13 -0.21
CA ALA A 272 2.05 11.36 -0.07
C ALA A 272 2.96 11.62 -1.28
N GLY A 273 3.58 10.58 -1.84
CA GLY A 273 4.42 10.69 -3.04
C GLY A 273 3.66 11.25 -4.24
N ILE A 274 2.46 10.72 -4.53
CA ILE A 274 1.61 11.24 -5.62
C ILE A 274 1.17 12.68 -5.35
N LEU A 275 0.80 12.99 -4.11
CA LEU A 275 0.38 14.35 -3.73
C LEU A 275 1.53 15.35 -3.86
N CYS A 276 2.74 14.98 -3.46
CA CYS A 276 3.94 15.80 -3.67
C CYS A 276 4.21 16.05 -5.16
N LEU A 277 4.13 15.02 -6.01
CA LEU A 277 4.28 15.18 -7.46
C LEU A 277 3.21 16.12 -8.05
N ALA A 278 1.96 16.02 -7.59
CA ALA A 278 0.89 16.91 -8.01
C ALA A 278 1.16 18.36 -7.58
N LEU A 279 1.58 18.58 -6.33
CA LEU A 279 1.86 19.91 -5.77
C LEU A 279 3.05 20.61 -6.44
N LEU A 280 4.03 19.87 -6.95
CA LEU A 280 5.16 20.42 -7.68
C LEU A 280 4.77 20.97 -9.07
N ARG A 281 3.55 20.70 -9.55
CA ARG A 281 3.08 21.21 -10.84
C ARG A 281 2.36 22.55 -10.68
N PRO A 282 2.82 23.62 -11.36
CA PRO A 282 2.15 24.92 -11.31
C PRO A 282 0.68 24.86 -11.76
N SER A 283 0.38 24.09 -12.82
CA SER A 283 -0.97 23.94 -13.36
C SER A 283 -1.94 23.25 -12.41
N PHE A 284 -1.46 22.37 -11.54
CA PHE A 284 -2.31 21.64 -10.60
C PHE A 284 -2.99 22.58 -9.58
N LEU A 285 -2.29 23.64 -9.16
CA LEU A 285 -2.82 24.63 -8.21
C LEU A 285 -3.96 25.49 -8.79
N PHE A 286 -4.12 25.53 -10.12
CA PHE A 286 -5.09 26.40 -10.79
C PHE A 286 -6.29 25.67 -11.42
N VAL A 287 -6.25 24.33 -11.57
CA VAL A 287 -7.15 23.60 -12.48
C VAL A 287 -8.19 22.71 -11.78
N GLN A 288 -8.08 22.46 -10.47
CA GLN A 288 -8.92 21.45 -9.79
C GLN A 288 -10.00 22.10 -8.90
N GLU A 289 -11.22 22.32 -9.42
CA GLU A 289 -12.36 22.89 -8.68
C GLU A 289 -12.89 22.03 -7.50
N HIS A 290 -12.40 20.80 -7.34
CA HIS A 290 -12.92 19.83 -6.36
C HIS A 290 -11.85 19.22 -5.43
N ILE A 291 -10.63 19.75 -5.44
CA ILE A 291 -9.56 19.25 -4.57
C ILE A 291 -9.18 20.34 -3.57
N ASP A 292 -9.35 20.05 -2.27
CA ASP A 292 -8.91 20.95 -1.20
C ASP A 292 -7.39 20.82 -1.00
N VAL A 293 -6.64 21.59 -1.79
CA VAL A 293 -5.18 21.70 -1.70
C VAL A 293 -4.74 22.10 -0.30
N SER A 294 -5.53 22.92 0.42
CA SER A 294 -5.17 23.35 1.77
C SER A 294 -5.24 22.19 2.75
N GLN A 295 -6.20 21.28 2.59
CA GLN A 295 -6.28 20.05 3.38
C GLN A 295 -5.10 19.13 3.09
N ILE A 296 -4.73 18.95 1.82
CA ILE A 296 -3.55 18.14 1.42
C ILE A 296 -2.27 18.67 2.10
N LEU A 297 -2.04 19.99 2.04
CA LEU A 297 -0.87 20.61 2.67
C LEU A 297 -0.87 20.41 4.19
N ARG A 298 -2.03 20.55 4.84
CA ARG A 298 -2.18 20.28 6.29
C ARG A 298 -1.86 18.82 6.63
N ASP A 299 -2.39 17.88 5.87
CA ASP A 299 -2.20 16.45 6.13
C ASP A 299 -0.74 16.03 5.93
N LEU A 300 -0.09 16.51 4.87
CA LEU A 300 1.35 16.33 4.67
C LEU A 300 2.19 16.93 5.81
N ALA A 301 1.83 18.14 6.27
CA ALA A 301 2.52 18.78 7.38
C ALA A 301 2.33 18.02 8.71
N VAL A 302 1.13 17.50 8.98
CA VAL A 302 0.86 16.67 10.16
C VAL A 302 1.66 15.37 10.10
N LEU A 303 1.69 14.70 8.94
CA LEU A 303 2.48 13.48 8.74
C LEU A 303 3.97 13.72 9.06
N THR A 304 4.56 14.77 8.48
CA THR A 304 5.95 15.19 8.77
C THR A 304 6.15 15.47 10.26
N GLY A 305 5.27 16.26 10.87
CA GLY A 305 5.40 16.67 12.27
C GLY A 305 5.27 15.51 13.27
N VAL A 306 4.47 14.48 12.97
CA VAL A 306 4.32 13.30 13.84
C VAL A 306 5.59 12.45 13.86
N VAL A 307 6.23 12.26 12.71
CA VAL A 307 7.48 11.50 12.59
C VAL A 307 8.66 12.29 13.16
N GLU A 308 8.79 13.58 12.85
CA GLU A 308 9.88 14.43 13.37
C GLU A 308 9.88 14.53 14.90
N LYS A 309 8.70 14.49 15.54
CA LYS A 309 8.55 14.48 17.00
C LYS A 309 8.86 13.12 17.65
N GLY A 310 9.29 12.11 16.89
CA GLY A 310 9.52 10.75 17.39
C GLY A 310 8.26 10.09 17.92
N SER A 311 7.07 10.56 17.51
CA SER A 311 5.82 10.12 18.12
C SER A 311 5.21 8.89 17.46
N LEU A 312 5.78 8.45 16.33
CA LEU A 312 5.40 7.24 15.59
C LEU A 312 6.51 6.19 15.61
N VAL A 313 7.76 6.63 15.44
CA VAL A 313 8.96 5.79 15.44
C VAL A 313 10.09 6.55 16.13
N ASP A 314 10.87 5.85 16.95
CA ASP A 314 12.08 6.37 17.58
C ASP A 314 13.27 6.29 16.62
N ALA A 315 14.33 7.09 16.86
CA ALA A 315 15.52 7.09 16.01
C ALA A 315 16.26 5.73 15.96
N GLU A 316 15.99 4.85 16.92
CA GLU A 316 16.55 3.49 17.02
C GLU A 316 15.70 2.44 16.29
N ASP A 317 14.48 2.79 15.86
CA ASP A 317 13.57 1.90 15.16
C ASP A 317 13.99 1.69 13.71
N ALA A 318 13.79 0.48 13.21
CA ALA A 318 14.29 0.11 11.89
C ALA A 318 13.63 0.85 10.72
N ASN A 319 12.35 1.23 10.86
CA ASN A 319 11.63 2.00 9.84
C ASN A 319 11.88 3.52 9.94
N TYR A 320 12.65 3.99 10.93
CA TYR A 320 12.91 5.41 11.12
C TYR A 320 13.64 6.04 9.94
N ALA A 321 14.68 5.39 9.40
CA ALA A 321 15.49 5.96 8.32
C ALA A 321 14.66 6.21 7.05
N LEU A 322 13.81 5.25 6.68
CA LEU A 322 12.86 5.37 5.57
C LEU A 322 11.90 6.54 5.79
N LEU A 323 11.23 6.58 6.94
CA LEU A 323 10.23 7.60 7.26
C LEU A 323 10.87 8.99 7.33
N ALA A 324 12.03 9.12 7.97
CA ALA A 324 12.77 10.38 8.07
C ALA A 324 13.20 10.91 6.69
N GLY A 325 13.66 10.03 5.79
CA GLY A 325 13.99 10.40 4.41
C GLY A 325 12.78 10.93 3.65
N ALA A 326 11.65 10.23 3.72
CA ALA A 326 10.40 10.65 3.11
C ALA A 326 9.89 11.98 3.66
N MET A 327 9.88 12.15 4.99
CA MET A 327 9.42 13.39 5.63
C MET A 327 10.28 14.59 5.26
N LYS A 328 11.61 14.41 5.15
CA LYS A 328 12.51 15.48 4.69
C LYS A 328 12.16 15.94 3.27
N ALA A 329 11.82 15.02 2.38
CA ALA A 329 11.39 15.33 1.02
C ALA A 329 10.03 16.03 0.98
N ILE A 330 9.04 15.52 1.72
CA ILE A 330 7.72 16.15 1.86
C ILE A 330 7.86 17.59 2.37
N LYS A 331 8.69 17.81 3.40
CA LYS A 331 8.97 19.13 3.94
C LYS A 331 9.55 20.09 2.90
N SER A 332 10.50 19.61 2.08
CA SER A 332 11.04 20.42 0.99
C SER A 332 9.97 20.83 -0.02
N VAL A 333 9.02 19.95 -0.33
CA VAL A 333 7.88 20.29 -1.20
C VAL A 333 6.98 21.34 -0.56
N LEU A 334 6.65 21.18 0.73
CA LEU A 334 5.83 22.16 1.48
C LEU A 334 6.47 23.56 1.46
N ASP A 335 7.77 23.65 1.76
CA ASP A 335 8.50 24.92 1.76
C ASP A 335 8.48 25.61 0.38
N ARG A 336 8.57 24.84 -0.70
CA ARG A 336 8.52 25.36 -2.09
C ARG A 336 7.13 25.86 -2.48
N VAL A 337 6.08 25.14 -2.09
CA VAL A 337 4.69 25.54 -2.36
C VAL A 337 4.35 26.85 -1.64
N ASP A 338 4.79 26.99 -0.39
CA ASP A 338 4.63 28.22 0.38
C ASP A 338 5.35 29.40 -0.29
N LEU A 339 6.60 29.22 -0.72
CA LEU A 339 7.36 30.26 -1.45
C LEU A 339 6.70 30.67 -2.77
N ASN A 340 6.21 29.71 -3.55
CA ASN A 340 5.52 30.00 -4.81
C ASN A 340 4.19 30.74 -4.56
N SER A 341 3.43 30.36 -3.51
CA SER A 341 2.19 31.04 -3.15
C SER A 341 2.39 32.53 -2.79
N LEU A 342 3.55 32.86 -2.21
CA LEU A 342 3.95 34.23 -1.89
C LEU A 342 4.37 35.02 -3.14
N ASN A 343 5.04 34.38 -4.09
CA ASN A 343 5.51 35.02 -5.33
C ASN A 343 4.35 35.34 -6.32
N TYR A 344 3.27 34.55 -6.33
CA TYR A 344 2.10 34.81 -7.19
C TYR A 344 1.20 35.97 -6.72
N ARG A 345 1.45 36.57 -5.55
CA ARG A 345 0.75 37.78 -5.09
C ARG A 345 1.30 39.10 -5.65
N SER A 346 2.37 39.08 -6.46
CA SER A 346 2.83 40.24 -7.23
C SER A 346 2.26 40.21 -8.65
N PRO A 347 1.48 41.21 -9.11
CA PRO A 347 0.80 41.12 -10.39
C PRO A 347 1.68 41.54 -11.57
N ARG A 348 1.45 40.83 -12.69
CA ARG A 348 1.81 41.10 -14.09
C ARG A 348 3.17 40.59 -14.57
N GLN A 349 3.11 39.53 -15.38
CA GLN A 349 3.68 39.57 -16.72
C GLN A 349 2.81 38.77 -17.70
N THR A 350 2.74 39.32 -18.89
CA THR A 350 1.84 39.07 -20.03
C THR A 350 1.85 37.64 -20.55
N MET A 351 0.66 37.14 -20.89
CA MET A 351 0.44 35.95 -21.72
C MET A 351 1.23 36.06 -23.03
N GLU A 352 2.18 35.17 -23.24
CA GLU A 352 2.59 34.73 -24.57
C GLU A 352 1.97 33.36 -24.85
N GLU A 353 1.45 33.24 -26.07
CA GLU A 353 0.65 32.14 -26.61
C GLU A 353 1.53 30.91 -26.89
N PRO A 354 1.15 29.67 -26.53
CA PRO A 354 1.98 28.51 -26.84
C PRO A 354 1.79 28.08 -28.29
N ALA A 355 2.89 28.08 -29.05
CA ALA A 355 2.97 27.41 -30.34
C ALA A 355 2.84 25.87 -30.17
N ALA A 356 2.18 25.24 -31.14
CA ALA A 356 1.85 23.81 -31.16
C ALA A 356 3.10 22.90 -31.05
N PRO A 357 3.02 21.77 -30.35
CA PRO A 357 4.14 20.83 -30.29
C PRO A 357 4.22 20.00 -31.58
N ASP A 358 5.40 20.02 -32.19
CA ASP A 358 5.82 19.09 -33.24
C ASP A 358 5.85 17.66 -32.69
N SER A 359 5.18 16.76 -33.41
CA SER A 359 5.19 15.33 -33.14
C SER A 359 6.50 14.71 -33.65
N THR A 360 7.47 14.51 -32.76
CA THR A 360 8.57 13.57 -33.01
C THR A 360 8.60 12.51 -31.92
N ALA A 361 8.56 11.26 -32.37
CA ALA A 361 8.48 10.06 -31.56
C ALA A 361 9.64 10.00 -30.56
N VAL A 362 9.32 10.20 -29.28
CA VAL A 362 10.24 9.94 -28.17
C VAL A 362 10.32 8.43 -27.99
N SER A 363 11.56 7.93 -27.97
CA SER A 363 11.87 6.51 -27.89
C SER A 363 11.28 5.89 -26.63
N ASN A 364 10.75 4.68 -26.78
CA ASN A 364 10.19 3.85 -25.72
C ASN A 364 11.29 3.40 -24.74
N GLY A 365 11.76 4.29 -23.88
CA GLY A 365 12.43 3.92 -22.63
C GLY A 365 11.45 3.12 -21.78
N SER A 366 11.79 1.86 -21.49
CA SER A 366 10.89 0.86 -20.93
C SER A 366 10.13 1.35 -19.68
N TRP A 367 8.83 1.59 -19.83
CA TRP A 367 7.90 2.00 -18.78
C TRP A 367 7.79 0.99 -17.63
N ASP A 368 8.18 -0.28 -17.85
CA ASP A 368 8.33 -1.29 -16.80
C ASP A 368 9.34 -0.83 -15.75
N SER A 369 10.39 -0.10 -16.17
CA SER A 369 11.41 0.43 -15.27
C SER A 369 10.80 1.38 -14.24
N TRP A 370 9.83 2.23 -14.59
CA TRP A 370 9.29 3.24 -13.67
C TRP A 370 8.29 2.72 -12.64
N TYR A 371 7.61 1.58 -12.84
CA TYR A 371 6.78 0.96 -11.79
C TYR A 371 7.65 0.27 -10.74
N PHE A 372 8.61 -0.54 -11.22
CA PHE A 372 9.61 -1.15 -10.36
C PHE A 372 10.34 -0.05 -9.62
N ASN A 373 10.85 0.97 -10.32
CA ASN A 373 11.48 2.13 -9.72
C ASN A 373 10.53 2.96 -8.83
N TYR A 374 9.26 3.21 -9.09
CA TYR A 374 8.47 4.05 -8.16
C TYR A 374 8.31 3.38 -6.79
N PHE A 375 7.95 2.11 -6.74
CA PHE A 375 7.80 1.39 -5.48
C PHE A 375 9.14 0.90 -4.90
N GLN A 376 10.13 0.59 -5.74
CA GLN A 376 11.49 0.26 -5.32
C GLN A 376 12.32 1.50 -4.94
N ASP A 377 12.03 2.69 -5.49
CA ASP A 377 12.71 3.97 -5.24
C ASP A 377 12.00 4.82 -4.19
N LEU A 378 10.75 4.48 -3.79
CA LEU A 378 10.22 4.90 -2.48
C LEU A 378 11.22 4.58 -1.35
N GLN A 379 12.17 3.68 -1.61
CA GLN A 379 13.43 3.51 -0.90
C GLN A 379 14.42 4.57 -1.41
N ASN A 380 14.66 5.64 -0.64
CA ASN A 380 15.73 6.66 -0.79
C ASN A 380 15.81 7.48 -2.11
N PRO A 381 16.26 6.99 -3.30
CA PRO A 381 16.30 7.73 -4.57
C PRO A 381 15.08 8.59 -4.91
N PHE A 382 13.84 8.10 -4.84
CA PHE A 382 12.66 8.91 -5.18
C PHE A 382 12.53 10.14 -4.28
N TRP A 383 12.64 9.93 -2.96
CA TRP A 383 12.54 11.01 -1.98
C TRP A 383 13.72 11.97 -2.09
N GLN A 384 14.91 11.48 -2.45
CA GLN A 384 16.05 12.34 -2.76
C GLN A 384 15.78 13.19 -4.02
N THR A 385 15.24 12.60 -5.09
CA THR A 385 14.86 13.33 -6.31
C THR A 385 13.81 14.40 -6.02
N ILE A 386 12.73 14.07 -5.30
CA ILE A 386 11.72 15.07 -4.90
C ILE A 386 12.32 16.19 -4.04
N ALA A 387 13.23 15.84 -3.12
CA ALA A 387 13.89 16.82 -2.27
C ALA A 387 14.87 17.73 -3.04
N GLN A 388 15.48 17.23 -4.12
CA GLN A 388 16.55 17.91 -4.87
C GLN A 388 16.06 18.62 -6.13
N ASP A 389 15.00 18.14 -6.80
CA ASP A 389 14.68 18.54 -8.17
C ASP A 389 14.49 20.06 -8.33
N HIS A 390 15.48 20.70 -8.96
CA HIS A 390 15.24 21.60 -10.09
C HIS A 390 14.68 20.73 -11.22
N ILE A 391 13.37 20.80 -11.47
CA ILE A 391 12.80 20.19 -12.69
C ILE A 391 13.25 21.08 -13.85
N ASP A 392 14.46 20.83 -14.37
CA ASP A 392 14.91 21.38 -15.64
C ASP A 392 14.41 20.43 -16.75
N PRO A 393 13.49 20.84 -17.64
CA PRO A 393 12.88 19.96 -18.64
C PRO A 393 13.88 19.28 -19.59
N ASN A 394 15.13 19.73 -19.63
CA ASN A 394 16.13 19.28 -20.60
C ASN A 394 17.17 18.27 -20.08
N SER A 395 17.21 17.95 -18.79
CA SER A 395 18.33 17.18 -18.21
C SER A 395 18.18 15.64 -18.23
N VAL A 396 17.11 15.09 -18.81
CA VAL A 396 16.91 13.61 -18.87
C VAL A 396 17.57 12.98 -20.11
N SER A 397 18.31 13.74 -20.91
CA SER A 397 18.94 13.22 -22.15
C SER A 397 20.40 12.75 -21.97
N GLU A 398 21.07 13.05 -20.86
CA GLU A 398 22.54 12.84 -20.76
C GLU A 398 22.98 11.67 -19.86
N VAL A 399 22.07 10.94 -19.21
CA VAL A 399 22.45 9.79 -18.35
C VAL A 399 22.36 8.43 -19.07
N LEU A 400 22.09 8.42 -20.38
CA LEU A 400 22.05 7.20 -21.21
C LEU A 400 23.16 7.11 -22.28
N ALA A 401 24.18 7.98 -22.25
CA ALA A 401 25.28 7.94 -23.21
C ALA A 401 26.56 7.23 -22.71
N ASP A 402 26.70 6.95 -21.41
CA ASP A 402 27.96 6.41 -20.85
C ASP A 402 27.97 4.90 -20.59
N HIS A 403 27.01 4.15 -21.14
CA HIS A 403 26.98 2.68 -21.08
C HIS A 403 26.85 2.00 -22.45
N GLU A 404 27.44 2.60 -23.50
CA GLU A 404 27.81 1.89 -24.72
C GLU A 404 29.24 2.25 -25.13
N THR A 405 30.22 1.61 -24.49
CA THR A 405 31.48 1.20 -25.13
C THR A 405 31.90 -0.17 -24.64
#